data_AF-A0A969KUM6-F1
#
_entry.id   AF-A0A969KUM6-F1
#
_cell.length_a   1.000
_cell.length_b   1.000
_cell.length_c   1.000
_cell.angle_alpha   90.00
_cell.angle_beta   90.00
_cell.angle_gamma   90.00
#
_symmetry.space_group_name_H-M   'P 1'
#
loop_
_entity.id
_entity.type
_entity.pdbx_description
1 polymer ?
#
loop_
_entity_poly.entity_id
_entity_poly.type
_entity_poly.pdbx_seq_one_letter_code
_entity_poly.pdbx_strand_id
1 'polypeptide(L)'
;MHQPSSENVRLAQEHAEESWQHGKQICKIGRSLEAQGSQQLGQETQQAGEKIQQHAEKSLTFAQIAQAGGTKATAAYEQAVEEHSKAAQIHVEITKKYLKEAKNRN
;
A
#
# COMPACT_ATOMS: atom_id res chain seq x y z
N MET A 1 -29.01 -1.03 -7.24
CA MET A 1 -27.57 -0.96 -6.88
C MET A 1 -27.48 -0.74 -5.38
N HIS A 2 -26.80 -1.63 -4.65
CA HIS A 2 -26.54 -1.43 -3.23
C HIS A 2 -25.34 -0.50 -3.07
N GLN A 3 -25.48 0.52 -2.23
CA GLN A 3 -24.36 1.37 -1.84
C GLN A 3 -23.49 0.63 -0.81
N PRO A 4 -22.16 0.84 -0.83
CA PRO A 4 -21.29 0.35 0.23
C PRO A 4 -21.72 0.96 1.57
N SER A 5 -21.62 0.19 2.66
CA SER A 5 -21.93 0.71 3.99
C SER A 5 -20.93 1.82 4.36
N SER A 6 -21.37 2.78 5.18
CA SER A 6 -20.50 3.82 5.72
C SER A 6 -19.32 3.23 6.50
N GLU A 7 -19.54 2.12 7.19
CA GLU A 7 -18.50 1.37 7.90
C GLU A 7 -17.43 0.85 6.94
N ASN A 8 -17.82 0.23 5.83
CA ASN A 8 -16.87 -0.30 4.84
C ASN A 8 -16.06 0.82 4.20
N VAL A 9 -16.71 1.95 3.89
CA VAL A 9 -16.01 3.12 3.32
C VAL A 9 -15.02 3.70 4.32
N ARG A 10 -15.39 3.81 5.61
CA ARG A 10 -14.47 4.25 6.68
C ARG A 10 -13.27 3.31 6.79
N LEU A 11 -13.49 1.99 6.82
CA LEU A 11 -12.41 1.01 6.88
C LEU A 11 -11.46 1.12 5.67
N ALA A 12 -12.01 1.37 4.47
CA ALA A 12 -11.18 1.59 3.29
C ALA A 12 -10.28 2.84 3.40
N GLN A 13 -10.76 3.91 4.06
CA GLN A 13 -9.95 5.11 4.33
C GLN A 13 -8.85 4.80 5.36
N GLU A 14 -9.20 4.15 6.46
CA GLU A 14 -8.24 3.77 7.52
C GLU A 14 -7.13 2.88 6.97
N HIS A 15 -7.48 1.84 6.21
CA HIS A 15 -6.50 0.96 5.59
C HIS A 15 -5.64 1.64 4.52
N ALA A 16 -6.17 2.65 3.83
CA ALA A 16 -5.37 3.46 2.92
C ALA A 16 -4.32 4.26 3.68
N GLU A 17 -4.68 4.91 4.79
CA GLU A 17 -3.74 5.66 5.63
C GLU A 17 -2.66 4.75 6.24
N GLU A 18 -3.05 3.60 6.79
CA GLU A 18 -2.13 2.58 7.31
C GLU A 18 -1.17 2.09 6.22
N SER A 19 -1.69 1.76 5.04
CA SER A 19 -0.88 1.33 3.90
C SER A 19 0.13 2.40 3.49
N TRP A 20 -0.24 3.67 3.52
CA TRP A 20 0.68 4.77 3.23
C TRP A 20 1.81 4.86 4.27
N GLN A 21 1.49 4.73 5.57
CA GLN A 21 2.50 4.68 6.62
C GLN A 21 3.43 3.47 6.48
N HIS A 22 2.90 2.29 6.13
CA HIS A 22 3.71 1.12 5.82
C HIS A 22 4.67 1.39 4.65
N GLY A 23 4.19 1.99 3.57
CA GLY A 23 5.05 2.37 2.44
C GLY A 23 6.20 3.29 2.86
N LYS A 24 5.96 4.27 3.74
CA LYS A 24 7.02 5.12 4.31
C LYS A 24 8.04 4.33 5.13
N GLN A 25 7.59 3.40 5.95
CA GLN A 25 8.47 2.55 6.75
C GLN A 25 9.34 1.68 5.84
N ILE A 26 8.77 1.11 4.79
CA ILE A 26 9.52 0.33 3.79
C ILE A 26 10.57 1.20 3.10
N CYS A 27 10.28 2.45 2.72
CA CYS A 27 11.32 3.35 2.20
C CYS A 27 12.47 3.57 3.20
N LYS A 28 12.17 3.74 4.50
CA LYS A 28 13.21 3.85 5.53
C LYS A 28 14.07 2.59 5.62
N ILE A 29 13.45 1.41 5.58
CA ILE A 29 14.15 0.12 5.57
C ILE A 29 15.06 0.02 4.34
N GLY A 30 14.55 0.41 3.15
CA GLY A 30 15.34 0.42 1.92
C GLY A 30 16.59 1.30 2.03
N ARG A 31 16.48 2.50 2.61
CA ARG A 31 17.64 3.38 2.86
C ARG A 31 18.64 2.76 3.83
N SER A 32 18.16 2.13 4.91
CA SER A 32 19.03 1.43 5.85
C SER A 32 19.78 0.27 5.20
N LEU A 33 19.14 -0.46 4.29
CA LEU A 33 19.76 -1.54 3.53
C LEU A 33 20.88 -1.04 2.62
N GLU A 34 20.68 0.07 1.91
CA GLU A 34 21.73 0.71 1.10
C GLU A 34 22.93 1.11 1.97
N ALA A 35 22.68 1.75 3.12
CA ALA A 35 23.72 2.14 4.06
C ALA A 35 24.52 0.95 4.61
N GLN A 36 23.93 -0.24 4.65
CA GLN A 36 24.56 -1.50 5.06
C GLN A 36 25.20 -2.27 3.90
N GLY A 37 25.38 -1.63 2.73
CA GLY A 37 26.04 -2.22 1.56
C GLY A 37 25.13 -3.09 0.68
N SER A 38 23.81 -3.09 0.93
CA SER A 38 22.82 -3.90 0.19
C SER A 38 22.15 -3.08 -0.91
N GLN A 39 22.96 -2.46 -1.78
CA GLN A 39 22.52 -1.41 -2.71
C GLN A 39 21.28 -1.79 -3.52
N GLN A 40 21.30 -2.94 -4.20
CA GLN A 40 20.19 -3.37 -5.06
C GLN A 40 18.91 -3.64 -4.27
N LEU A 41 18.98 -4.43 -3.20
CA LEU A 41 17.81 -4.74 -2.37
C LEU A 41 17.24 -3.46 -1.74
N GLY A 42 18.11 -2.55 -1.30
CA GLY A 42 17.71 -1.27 -0.73
C GLY A 42 16.94 -0.41 -1.72
N GLN A 43 17.44 -0.25 -2.95
CA GLN A 43 16.77 0.51 -4.01
C GLN A 43 15.40 -0.07 -4.37
N GLU A 44 15.33 -1.39 -4.56
CA GLU A 44 14.07 -2.08 -4.85
C GLU A 44 13.08 -1.95 -3.69
N THR A 45 13.56 -1.99 -2.45
CA THR A 45 12.74 -1.79 -1.26
C THR A 45 12.21 -0.36 -1.21
N GLN A 46 13.04 0.65 -1.51
CA GLN A 46 12.58 2.04 -1.60
C GLN A 46 11.49 2.21 -2.65
N GLN A 47 11.70 1.69 -3.86
CA GLN A 47 10.72 1.74 -4.95
C GLN A 47 9.42 1.03 -4.59
N ALA A 48 9.48 -0.10 -3.89
CA ALA A 48 8.29 -0.79 -3.39
C ALA A 48 7.51 0.09 -2.39
N GLY A 49 8.21 0.71 -1.44
CA GLY A 49 7.61 1.63 -0.47
C GLY A 49 6.95 2.86 -1.11
N GLU A 50 7.53 3.40 -2.18
CA GLU A 50 6.95 4.50 -2.97
C GLU A 50 5.68 4.06 -3.71
N LYS A 51 5.69 2.89 -4.36
CA LYS A 51 4.50 2.37 -5.04
C LYS A 51 3.36 2.06 -4.07
N ILE A 52 3.66 1.53 -2.88
CA ILE A 52 2.67 1.32 -1.81
C ILE A 52 2.02 2.65 -1.43
N GLN A 53 2.81 3.72 -1.27
CA GLN A 53 2.27 5.06 -0.97
C GLN A 53 1.38 5.58 -2.11
N GLN A 54 1.78 5.40 -3.37
CA GLN A 54 0.98 5.83 -4.53
C GLN A 54 -0.36 5.08 -4.61
N HIS A 55 -0.36 3.76 -4.40
CA HIS A 55 -1.59 2.97 -4.39
C HIS A 55 -2.48 3.30 -3.18
N ALA A 56 -1.87 3.54 -2.01
CA ALA A 56 -2.59 3.99 -0.82
C ALA A 56 -3.27 5.35 -1.03
N GLU A 57 -2.60 6.32 -1.67
CA GLU A 57 -3.19 7.63 -1.98
C GLU A 57 -4.37 7.52 -2.95
N LYS A 58 -4.26 6.66 -3.97
CA LYS A 58 -5.38 6.35 -4.88
C LYS A 58 -6.54 5.68 -4.15
N SER A 59 -6.24 4.70 -3.29
CA SER A 59 -7.23 4.03 -2.44
C SER A 59 -8.00 5.04 -1.59
N LEU A 60 -7.30 5.96 -0.93
CA LEU A 60 -7.91 7.01 -0.11
C LEU A 60 -8.80 7.92 -0.97
N THR A 61 -8.31 8.36 -2.12
CA THR A 61 -9.05 9.20 -3.06
C THR A 61 -10.38 8.55 -3.47
N PHE A 62 -10.34 7.26 -3.84
CA PHE A 62 -11.52 6.51 -4.22
C PHE A 62 -12.48 6.25 -3.05
N ALA A 63 -11.95 5.98 -1.85
CA ALA A 63 -12.76 5.83 -0.65
C ALA A 63 -13.48 7.14 -0.26
N GLN A 64 -12.84 8.30 -0.47
CA GLN A 64 -13.47 9.61 -0.29
C GLN A 64 -14.57 9.87 -1.32
N ILE A 65 -14.36 9.49 -2.59
CA ILE A 65 -15.41 9.55 -3.62
C ILE A 65 -16.58 8.64 -3.26
N ALA A 66 -16.32 7.42 -2.76
CA ALA A 66 -17.35 6.51 -2.28
C ALA A 66 -18.14 7.09 -1.09
N GLN A 67 -17.46 7.77 -0.18
CA GLN A 67 -18.06 8.42 0.99
C GLN A 67 -19.01 9.57 0.61
N ALA A 68 -18.71 10.30 -0.46
CA ALA A 68 -19.59 11.34 -0.98
C ALA A 68 -20.92 10.78 -1.54
N GLY A 69 -20.99 9.47 -1.79
CA GLY A 69 -22.20 8.78 -2.22
C GLY A 69 -22.52 8.96 -3.71
N GLY A 70 -23.81 8.83 -4.05
CA GLY A 70 -24.31 8.93 -5.42
C GLY A 70 -24.15 7.66 -6.27
N THR A 71 -24.38 7.79 -7.57
CA THR A 71 -24.43 6.67 -8.53
C THR A 71 -23.08 6.01 -8.78
N LYS A 72 -21.97 6.69 -8.45
CA LYS A 72 -20.61 6.18 -8.60
C LYS A 72 -20.01 5.57 -7.33
N ALA A 73 -20.74 5.60 -6.21
CA ALA A 73 -20.20 5.20 -4.91
C ALA A 73 -19.68 3.75 -4.89
N THR A 74 -20.45 2.82 -5.47
CA THR A 74 -20.06 1.40 -5.53
C THR A 74 -18.79 1.20 -6.36
N ALA A 75 -18.73 1.78 -7.57
CA ALA A 75 -17.55 1.69 -8.43
C ALA A 75 -16.32 2.33 -7.79
N ALA A 76 -16.48 3.49 -7.12
CA ALA A 76 -15.39 4.12 -6.39
C ALA A 76 -14.91 3.24 -5.23
N TYR A 77 -15.81 2.62 -4.47
CA TYR A 77 -15.42 1.70 -3.41
C TYR A 77 -14.67 0.47 -3.94
N GLU A 78 -15.11 -0.10 -5.06
CA GLU A 78 -14.40 -1.20 -5.74
C GLU A 78 -12.98 -0.77 -6.15
N GLN A 79 -12.81 0.43 -6.70
CA GLN A 79 -11.48 0.95 -7.03
C GLN A 79 -10.62 1.21 -5.80
N ALA A 80 -11.20 1.66 -4.68
CA ALA A 80 -10.47 1.80 -3.42
C ALA A 80 -9.90 0.46 -2.95
N VAL A 81 -10.73 -0.57 -2.92
CA VAL A 81 -10.33 -1.93 -2.53
C VAL A 81 -9.28 -2.51 -3.50
N GLU A 82 -9.42 -2.27 -4.80
CA GLU A 82 -8.45 -2.72 -5.80
C GLU A 82 -7.07 -2.09 -5.58
N GLU A 83 -7.01 -0.78 -5.37
CA GLU A 83 -5.76 -0.06 -5.12
C GLU A 83 -5.12 -0.47 -3.79
N HIS A 84 -5.92 -0.65 -2.73
CA HIS A 84 -5.44 -1.24 -1.48
C HIS A 84 -4.84 -2.63 -1.68
N SER A 85 -5.50 -3.49 -2.46
CA SER A 85 -5.03 -4.85 -2.76
C SER A 85 -3.69 -4.84 -3.50
N LYS A 86 -3.49 -3.91 -4.44
CA LYS A 86 -2.20 -3.70 -5.13
C LYS A 86 -1.10 -3.30 -4.14
N ALA A 87 -1.39 -2.37 -3.23
CA ALA A 87 -0.45 -1.96 -2.19
C ALA A 87 -0.06 -3.15 -1.29
N ALA A 88 -1.04 -3.94 -0.84
CA ALA A 88 -0.79 -5.12 -0.02
C ALA A 88 0.05 -6.18 -0.75
N GLN A 89 -0.21 -6.42 -2.05
CA GLN A 89 0.57 -7.36 -2.84
C GLN A 89 2.04 -6.94 -2.95
N ILE A 90 2.31 -5.67 -3.23
CA ILE A 90 3.68 -5.13 -3.31
C ILE A 90 4.39 -5.29 -1.95
N HIS A 91 3.69 -5.02 -0.84
CA HIS A 91 4.24 -5.21 0.50
C HIS A 91 4.63 -6.68 0.74
N VAL A 92 3.74 -7.63 0.39
CA VAL A 92 4.04 -9.05 0.53
C VAL A 92 5.25 -9.47 -0.31
N GLU A 93 5.34 -9.01 -1.56
CA GLU A 93 6.44 -9.34 -2.46
C GLU A 93 7.79 -8.83 -1.94
N ILE A 94 7.86 -7.57 -1.50
CA ILE A 94 9.11 -7.02 -0.98
C ILE A 94 9.53 -7.65 0.34
N THR A 95 8.57 -7.94 1.24
CA THR A 95 8.86 -8.65 2.49
C THR A 95 9.38 -10.06 2.23
N LYS A 96 8.81 -10.79 1.26
CA LYS A 96 9.33 -12.10 0.85
C LYS A 96 10.77 -12.01 0.33
N LYS A 97 11.06 -10.99 -0.49
CA LYS A 97 12.42 -10.77 -1.01
C LYS A 97 13.41 -10.44 0.11
N TYR A 98 13.04 -9.54 1.01
CA TYR A 98 13.84 -9.20 2.19
C TYR A 98 14.16 -10.43 3.04
N LEU A 99 13.15 -11.26 3.35
CA LEU A 99 13.35 -12.47 4.15
C LEU A 99 14.25 -13.50 3.46
N LYS A 100 14.18 -13.62 2.13
CA LYS A 100 15.08 -14.49 1.37
C LYS A 100 16.54 -14.03 1.49
N GLU A 101 16.78 -12.73 1.35
CA GLU A 101 18.12 -12.16 1.48
C GLU A 101 18.66 -12.25 2.90
N ALA A 102 17.82 -12.06 3.92
CA ALA A 102 18.22 -12.22 5.31
C ALA A 102 18.66 -13.66 5.63
N LYS A 103 17.99 -14.67 5.06
CA LYS A 103 18.36 -16.08 5.23
C LYS A 103 19.68 -16.46 4.56
N ASN A 104 20.07 -15.78 3.48
CA ASN A 104 21.31 -16.06 2.77
C ASN A 104 22.55 -15.46 3.46
N ARG A 105 22.38 -14.68 4.53
CA ARG A 105 23.47 -14.03 5.30
C ARG A 105 23.86 -14.78 6.58
N ASN A 106 23.11 -15.82 6.96
CA ASN A 106 23.40 -16.71 8.08
C ASN A 106 23.99 -18.02 7.55
#